data_AF-A0A7C6S162-F1
#
_entry.id   AF-A0A7C6S162-F1
#
_cell.length_a   1.000
_cell.length_b   1.000
_cell.length_c   1.000
_cell.angle_alpha   90.00
_cell.angle_beta   90.00
_cell.angle_gamma   90.00
#
_symmetry.space_group_name_H-M   'P 1'
#
loop_
_entity.id
_entity.type
_entity.pdbx_description
1 polymer ?
#
loop_
_entity_poly.entity_id
_entity_poly.type
_entity_poly.pdbx_seq_one_letter_code
_entity_poly.pdbx_strand_id
1 'polypeptide(L)'
;MYLKYYLLIILAMSLLAYVLYFVDKKKAEHNQWRIKEHTLLSIGIIFGALGSLFAMYTIRHKNRKWYFVFINVTSLIVHIAIGIYIAIN
;
A
#
# COMPACT_ATOMS: atom_id res chain seq x y z
N MET A 1 24.03 2.94 -5.11
CA MET A 1 23.86 2.80 -3.64
C MET A 1 22.46 3.22 -3.18
N TYR A 2 21.94 4.35 -3.67
CA TYR A 2 20.61 4.89 -3.35
C TYR A 2 19.42 3.97 -3.72
N LEU A 3 19.51 3.25 -4.86
CA LEU A 3 18.47 2.30 -5.27
C LEU A 3 18.20 1.18 -4.24
N LYS A 4 19.24 0.68 -3.58
CA LYS A 4 19.10 -0.37 -2.54
C LYS A 4 18.30 0.13 -1.34
N TYR A 5 18.59 1.34 -0.86
CA TYR A 5 17.84 1.95 0.25
C TYR A 5 16.39 2.23 -0.13
N TYR A 6 16.16 2.73 -1.35
CA TYR A 6 14.81 2.97 -1.86
C TYR A 6 13.96 1.69 -1.89
N LEU A 7 14.51 0.58 -2.42
CA LEU A 7 13.83 -0.71 -2.44
C LEU A 7 13.55 -1.25 -1.03
N LEU A 8 14.48 -1.06 -0.09
CA LEU A 8 14.30 -1.50 1.30
C LEU A 8 13.16 -0.73 2.00
N ILE A 9 13.04 0.58 1.74
CA ILE A 9 11.93 1.40 2.24
C ILE A 9 10.60 0.94 1.64
N ILE A 10 10.54 0.70 0.33
CA ILE A 10 9.33 0.18 -0.33
C ILE A 10 8.93 -1.17 0.27
N LEU A 11 9.88 -2.07 0.51
CA LEU A 11 9.60 -3.38 1.08
C LEU A 11 9.02 -3.26 2.49
N ALA A 12 9.66 -2.47 3.35
CA ALA A 12 9.20 -2.24 4.73
C ALA A 12 7.80 -1.60 4.77
N MET A 13 7.58 -0.56 3.96
CA MET A 13 6.29 0.13 3.89
C MET A 13 5.21 -0.73 3.26
N SER A 14 5.54 -1.59 2.29
CA SER A 14 4.61 -2.57 1.72
C SER A 14 4.19 -3.61 2.76
N LEU A 15 5.12 -4.09 3.58
CA LEU A 15 4.79 -5.02 4.67
C LEU A 15 3.87 -4.36 5.70
N LEU A 16 4.17 -3.12 6.09
CA LEU A 16 3.35 -2.33 7.03
C LEU A 16 1.95 -2.06 6.47
N ALA A 17 1.85 -1.68 5.19
CA ALA A 17 0.59 -1.49 4.49
C ALA A 17 -0.25 -2.78 4.50
N TYR A 18 0.38 -3.91 4.17
CA TYR A 18 -0.29 -5.21 4.16
C TYR A 18 -0.89 -5.56 5.53
N VAL A 19 -0.09 -5.40 6.59
CA VAL A 19 -0.53 -5.68 7.97
C VAL A 19 -1.70 -4.78 8.36
N LEU A 20 -1.69 -3.51 8.00
CA LEU A 20 -2.79 -2.59 8.33
C LEU A 20 -4.09 -2.96 7.62
N TYR A 21 -4.04 -3.37 6.35
CA TYR A 21 -5.20 -3.88 5.64
C TYR A 21 -5.73 -5.18 6.27
N PHE A 22 -4.83 -6.07 6.70
CA PHE A 22 -5.20 -7.29 7.40
C PHE A 22 -5.85 -7.02 8.76
N VAL A 23 -5.27 -6.10 9.55
CA VAL A 23 -5.83 -5.67 10.83
C VAL A 23 -7.20 -5.01 10.63
N ASP A 24 -7.37 -4.18 9.59
CA ASP A 24 -8.67 -3.58 9.28
C ASP A 24 -9.73 -4.64 8.98
N LYS A 25 -9.37 -5.70 8.23
CA LYS A 25 -10.27 -6.84 7.98
C LYS A 25 -10.64 -7.56 9.27
N LYS A 26 -9.65 -7.88 10.12
CA LYS A 26 -9.89 -8.56 11.40
C LYS A 26 -10.79 -7.71 12.31
N LYS A 27 -10.57 -6.40 12.39
CA LYS A 27 -11.43 -5.47 13.14
C LYS A 27 -12.84 -5.42 12.59
N ALA A 28 -13.01 -5.47 11.26
CA ALA A 28 -14.31 -5.55 10.61
C ALA A 28 -15.07 -6.84 10.94
N GLU A 29 -14.37 -7.97 11.10
CA GLU A 29 -14.98 -9.26 11.50
C GLU A 29 -15.37 -9.29 12.99
N HIS A 30 -14.60 -8.62 13.85
CA HIS A 30 -14.85 -8.60 15.31
C HIS A 30 -15.73 -7.42 15.77
N ASN A 31 -16.39 -6.71 14.85
CA ASN A 31 -17.19 -5.50 15.12
C ASN A 31 -16.43 -4.43 15.93
N GLN A 32 -15.12 -4.34 15.73
CA GLN A 32 -14.26 -3.34 16.37
C GLN A 32 -14.13 -2.08 15.51
N TRP A 33 -13.61 -1.01 16.11
CA TRP A 33 -13.41 0.27 15.43
C TRP A 33 -12.45 0.13 14.25
N ARG A 34 -12.95 0.35 13.04
CA ARG A 34 -12.19 0.24 11.78
C ARG A 34 -11.13 1.32 11.63
N ILE A 35 -10.09 1.04 10.86
CA ILE A 35 -9.05 2.02 10.53
C ILE A 35 -9.64 3.03 9.55
N LYS A 36 -9.33 4.32 9.76
CA LYS A 36 -9.82 5.39 8.88
C LYS A 36 -9.29 5.18 7.46
N GLU A 37 -10.15 5.38 6.48
CA GLU A 37 -9.81 5.09 5.07
C GLU A 37 -8.65 5.94 4.57
N HIS A 38 -8.57 7.20 4.99
CA HIS A 38 -7.46 8.07 4.65
C HIS A 38 -6.12 7.50 5.14
N THR A 39 -6.06 6.88 6.31
CA THR A 39 -4.80 6.32 6.85
C THR A 39 -4.28 5.18 5.97
N LEU A 40 -5.18 4.30 5.52
CA LEU A 40 -4.84 3.20 4.62
C LEU A 40 -4.36 3.72 3.26
N LEU A 41 -5.03 4.73 2.71
CA LEU A 41 -4.65 5.36 1.45
C LEU A 41 -3.34 6.13 1.55
N SER A 42 -3.13 6.90 2.63
CA SER A 42 -1.89 7.64 2.88
C SER A 42 -0.69 6.70 2.95
N ILE A 43 -0.83 5.53 3.58
CA ILE A 43 0.24 4.53 3.64
C ILE A 43 0.51 3.89 2.28
N GLY A 44 -0.54 3.67 1.48
CA GLY A 44 -0.39 3.30 0.07
C GLY A 44 0.46 4.32 -0.71
N ILE A 45 0.18 5.61 -0.52
CA ILE A 45 0.92 6.70 -1.18
C ILE A 45 2.37 6.78 -0.68
N ILE A 46 2.62 6.61 0.62
CA ILE A 46 3.96 6.65 1.23
C ILE A 46 4.64 5.28 1.11
N PHE A 47 4.91 4.85 -0.12
CA PHE A 47 5.70 3.62 -0.42
C PHE A 47 5.04 2.28 -0.09
N GLY A 48 3.79 2.26 0.37
CA GLY A 48 3.04 1.04 0.67
C GLY A 48 2.16 0.51 -0.45
N ALA A 49 2.10 1.17 -1.61
CA ALA A 49 1.14 0.89 -2.69
C ALA A 49 1.10 -0.59 -3.11
N LEU A 50 2.28 -1.21 -3.24
CA LEU A 50 2.41 -2.61 -3.65
C LEU A 50 1.82 -3.55 -2.58
N GLY A 51 2.15 -3.33 -1.31
CA GLY A 51 1.59 -4.06 -0.18
C GLY A 51 0.09 -3.86 0.00
N SER A 52 -0.40 -2.63 -0.17
CA SER A 52 -1.83 -2.30 -0.13
C SER A 52 -2.62 -3.04 -1.22
N LEU A 53 -2.14 -3.02 -2.47
CA LEU A 53 -2.78 -3.75 -3.57
C LEU A 53 -2.75 -5.26 -3.30
N PHE A 54 -1.61 -5.80 -2.89
CA PHE A 54 -1.48 -7.21 -2.58
C PHE A 54 -2.45 -7.64 -1.46
N ALA A 55 -2.60 -6.83 -0.42
CA ALA A 55 -3.58 -7.05 0.64
C ALA A 55 -5.02 -6.99 0.12
N MET A 56 -5.35 -6.00 -0.73
CA MET A 56 -6.70 -5.87 -1.31
C MET A 56 -7.10 -7.11 -2.12
N TYR A 57 -6.19 -7.65 -2.94
CA TYR A 57 -6.47 -8.83 -3.77
C TYR A 57 -6.50 -10.14 -2.96
N THR A 58 -5.57 -10.33 -2.02
CA THR A 58 -5.50 -11.55 -1.19
C THR A 58 -6.63 -11.60 -0.16
N ILE A 59 -6.88 -10.49 0.52
CA ILE A 59 -7.84 -10.40 1.61
C ILE A 59 -9.27 -10.16 1.07
N ARG A 60 -9.38 -9.76 -0.21
CA ARG A 60 -10.62 -9.37 -0.91
C ARG A 60 -11.40 -8.29 -0.15
N HIS A 61 -10.70 -7.49 0.64
CA HIS A 61 -11.25 -6.42 1.46
C HIS A 61 -11.04 -5.07 0.77
N LYS A 62 -12.09 -4.24 0.73
CA LYS A 62 -12.10 -2.92 0.07
C LYS A 62 -11.79 -2.89 -1.45
N ASN A 63 -11.80 -4.03 -2.15
CA ASN A 63 -11.63 -4.08 -3.61
C ASN A 63 -12.84 -3.51 -4.41
N ARG A 64 -14.01 -3.35 -3.79
CA ARG A 64 -15.20 -2.78 -4.46
C ARG A 64 -15.19 -1.26 -4.55
N LYS A 65 -14.29 -0.58 -3.84
CA LYS A 65 -14.21 0.88 -3.87
C LYS A 65 -13.21 1.28 -4.95
N TRP A 66 -13.72 1.79 -6.07
CA TRP A 66 -12.92 2.15 -7.24
C TRP A 66 -11.76 3.10 -6.89
N TYR A 67 -12.00 4.09 -6.01
CA TYR A 67 -10.97 5.05 -5.60
C TYR A 67 -9.84 4.42 -4.79
N PHE A 68 -10.10 3.33 -4.05
CA PHE A 68 -9.05 2.59 -3.33
C PHE A 68 -8.09 1.93 -4.31
N VAL A 69 -8.63 1.30 -5.36
CA VAL A 69 -7.81 0.69 -6.42
C VAL A 69 -7.07 1.79 -7.18
N PHE A 70 -7.78 2.85 -7.60
CA PHE A 70 -7.20 3.95 -8.37
C PHE A 70 -6.01 4.59 -7.66
N ILE A 71 -6.18 5.02 -6.39
CA ILE A 71 -5.10 5.70 -5.65
C ILE A 71 -3.88 4.78 -5.48
N ASN A 72 -4.08 3.51 -5.13
CA ASN A 72 -2.95 2.61 -4.94
C ASN A 72 -2.25 2.25 -6.26
N VAL A 73 -2.98 2.08 -7.37
CA VAL A 73 -2.40 1.84 -8.70
C VAL A 73 -1.64 3.06 -9.20
N THR A 74 -2.22 4.27 -9.11
CA THR A 74 -1.52 5.51 -9.49
C THR A 74 -0.26 5.71 -8.64
N SER A 75 -0.34 5.47 -7.33
CA SER A 75 0.83 5.54 -6.45
C SER A 75 1.91 4.53 -6.85
N LEU A 76 1.53 3.30 -7.21
CA LEU A 76 2.48 2.29 -7.67
C LEU A 76 3.21 2.74 -8.95
N ILE A 77 2.49 3.31 -9.92
CA ILE A 77 3.08 3.80 -11.18
C ILE A 77 4.11 4.90 -10.90
N VAL A 78 3.77 5.86 -10.01
CA VAL A 78 4.67 6.93 -9.59
C VAL A 78 5.95 6.36 -8.96
N HIS A 79 5.81 5.38 -8.07
CA HIS A 79 6.94 4.78 -7.38
C HIS A 79 7.87 3.97 -8.29
N ILE A 80 7.31 3.35 -9.33
CA ILE A 80 8.09 2.67 -10.38
C ILE A 80 8.88 3.71 -11.19
N ALA A 81 8.25 4.80 -11.61
CA ALA A 81 8.93 5.87 -12.35
C ALA A 81 10.09 6.48 -11.56
N ILE A 82 9.87 6.74 -10.25
CA ILE A 82 10.93 7.21 -9.34
C ILE A 82 12.04 6.17 -9.21
N GLY A 83 11.69 4.89 -9.06
CA GLY A 83 12.67 3.80 -8.98
C GLY A 83 13.55 3.69 -10.23
N ILE A 84 12.97 3.85 -11.42
CA ILE A 84 13.69 3.88 -12.71
C ILE A 84 14.62 5.10 -12.76
N TYR A 85 14.14 6.28 -12.38
CA TYR A 85 14.95 7.49 -12.36
C TYR A 85 16.17 7.37 -11.44
N ILE A 86 16.01 6.76 -10.26
CA ILE A 86 17.10 6.49 -9.29
C ILE A 86 18.03 5.35 -9.78
N ALA A 87 17.55 4.48 -10.67
CA ALA A 87 18.38 3.42 -11.23
C ALA A 87 19.30 3.91 -12.36
N ILE A 88 18.85 4.92 -13.11
CA ILE A 88 19.58 5.50 -14.25
C ILE A 88 20.60 6.56 -13.81
N ASN A 89 20.35 7.27 -12.70
CA ASN A 89 21.27 8.26 -12.12
C ASN A 89 22.07 7.67 -10.94
#